data_AF-A0A133ZQX6-F1
#
_entry.id   AF-A0A133ZQX6-F1
#
_cell.length_a   1.000
_cell.length_b   1.000
_cell.length_c   1.000
_cell.angle_alpha   90.00
_cell.angle_beta   90.00
_cell.angle_gamma   90.00
#
_symmetry.space_group_name_H-M   'P 1'
#
loop_
_entity.id
_entity.type
_entity.pdbx_description
1 polymer ?
#
loop_
_entity_poly.entity_id
_entity_poly.type
_entity_poly.pdbx_seq_one_letter_code
_entity_poly.pdbx_strand_id
1 'polypeptide(L)'
;MLTIIVLSTAQSRISAVSVAGMIFMQLLLGIAFGTGFAIIAKYVINKAIIKTPDFDIVFIIAIVLLAYAATSMLGGNGYLSVYITCIILRNTDILGKKELVPFFDGITGLMQIVIFFPFGTPCISFKASSDSSDCLNFGGLYHTYCQTVYGVTAAAV
;
A
#
# COMPACT_ATOMS: atom_id res chain seq x y z
N MET A 1 -4.76 -13.48 1.19
CA MET A 1 -5.02 -14.23 2.43
C MET A 1 -6.40 -13.95 3.03
N LEU A 2 -6.85 -12.68 3.12
CA LEU A 2 -8.18 -12.36 3.66
C LEU A 2 -9.35 -12.86 2.77
N THR A 3 -9.16 -12.87 1.44
CA THR A 3 -10.14 -13.42 0.49
C THR A 3 -10.36 -14.93 0.64
N ILE A 4 -9.33 -15.70 0.99
CA ILE A 4 -9.42 -17.16 1.23
C ILE A 4 -10.28 -17.43 2.47
N ILE A 5 -10.16 -16.59 3.51
CA ILE A 5 -10.98 -16.69 4.72
C ILE A 5 -12.46 -16.45 4.39
N VAL A 6 -12.78 -15.43 3.60
CA VAL A 6 -14.16 -15.13 3.17
C VAL A 6 -14.74 -16.26 2.29
N LEU A 7 -13.95 -16.80 1.36
CA LEU A 7 -14.34 -17.96 0.55
C LEU A 7 -14.61 -19.21 1.41
N SER A 8 -13.82 -19.43 2.46
CA SER A 8 -14.01 -20.57 3.38
C SER A 8 -15.28 -20.47 4.24
N THR A 9 -15.73 -19.25 4.56
CA THR A 9 -17.02 -19.02 5.22
C THR A 9 -18.22 -19.20 4.28
N ALA A 10 -18.07 -18.85 3.01
CA ALA A 10 -19.13 -19.03 2.01
C ALA A 10 -19.41 -20.51 1.69
N GLN A 11 -18.42 -21.39 1.87
CA GLN A 11 -18.56 -22.85 1.71
C GLN A 11 -19.00 -23.59 3.00
N SER A 12 -19.50 -22.87 4.01
CA SER A 12 -20.21 -23.39 5.19
C SER A 12 -19.51 -24.52 5.98
N ARG A 13 -18.18 -24.45 6.15
CA ARG A 13 -17.39 -25.42 6.94
C ARG A 13 -16.78 -24.88 8.23
N ILE A 14 -16.95 -23.60 8.57
CA ILE A 14 -16.22 -22.94 9.68
C ILE A 14 -17.14 -21.98 10.44
N SER A 15 -17.11 -22.04 11.77
CA SER A 15 -17.87 -21.16 12.67
C SER A 15 -17.34 -19.72 12.63
N ALA A 16 -18.22 -18.72 12.71
CA ALA A 16 -17.85 -17.29 12.63
C ALA A 16 -16.81 -16.87 13.69
N VAL A 17 -16.78 -17.56 14.84
CA VAL A 17 -15.83 -17.31 15.94
C VAL A 17 -14.39 -17.62 15.55
N SER A 18 -14.13 -18.70 14.80
CA SER A 18 -12.78 -19.06 14.36
C SER A 18 -12.21 -18.09 13.31
N VAL A 19 -13.07 -17.43 12.55
CA VAL A 19 -12.67 -16.42 11.55
C VAL A 19 -12.19 -15.14 12.22
N ALA A 20 -12.89 -14.70 13.26
CA ALA A 20 -12.46 -13.56 14.07
C ALA A 20 -11.07 -13.81 14.69
N GLY A 21 -10.82 -15.02 15.20
CA GLY A 21 -9.51 -15.41 15.73
C GLY A 21 -8.38 -15.38 14.68
N MET A 22 -8.65 -15.85 13.46
CA MET A 22 -7.67 -15.81 12.36
C MET A 22 -7.35 -14.38 11.90
N ILE A 23 -8.36 -13.51 11.80
CA ILE A 23 -8.16 -12.10 11.44
C ILE A 23 -7.33 -11.40 12.52
N PHE A 24 -7.61 -11.68 13.80
CA PHE A 24 -6.87 -11.11 14.91
C PHE A 24 -5.39 -11.53 14.89
N MET A 25 -5.11 -12.81 14.62
CA MET A 25 -3.73 -13.29 14.47
C MET A 25 -3.01 -12.65 13.28
N GLN A 26 -3.69 -12.47 12.14
CA GLN A 26 -3.13 -11.79 10.96
C GLN A 26 -2.81 -10.32 11.22
N LEU A 27 -3.67 -9.64 11.98
CA LEU A 27 -3.47 -8.25 12.40
C LEU A 27 -2.27 -8.13 13.34
N LEU A 28 -2.23 -8.96 14.39
CA LEU A 28 -1.15 -8.98 15.37
C LEU A 28 0.21 -9.25 14.72
N LEU A 29 0.29 -10.26 13.85
CA LEU A 29 1.53 -10.58 13.14
C LEU A 29 1.93 -9.42 12.20
N GLY A 30 0.98 -8.83 11.48
CA GLY A 30 1.26 -7.67 10.62
C GLY A 30 1.83 -6.48 11.40
N ILE A 31 1.26 -6.16 12.57
CA ILE A 31 1.76 -5.08 13.43
C ILE A 31 3.12 -5.45 14.02
N ALA A 32 3.29 -6.66 14.57
CA ALA A 32 4.53 -7.09 15.21
C ALA A 32 5.72 -7.04 14.24
N PHE A 33 5.57 -7.64 13.05
CA PHE A 33 6.62 -7.64 12.04
C PHE A 33 6.86 -6.25 11.44
N GLY A 34 5.80 -5.49 11.15
CA GLY A 34 5.94 -4.13 10.61
C GLY A 34 6.70 -3.20 11.56
N THR A 35 6.40 -3.26 12.86
CA THR A 35 7.12 -2.48 13.87
C THR A 35 8.57 -2.96 14.02
N GLY A 36 8.79 -4.27 14.00
CA GLY A 36 10.13 -4.86 14.09
C GLY A 36 11.06 -4.43 12.94
N PHE A 37 10.58 -4.55 11.70
CA PHE A 37 11.34 -4.11 10.53
C PHE A 37 11.59 -2.60 10.50
N ALA A 38 10.63 -1.81 10.97
CA ALA A 38 10.81 -0.36 11.04
C ALA A 38 11.94 0.06 11.99
N ILE A 39 12.04 -0.59 13.15
CA ILE A 39 13.11 -0.32 14.13
C ILE A 39 14.47 -0.73 13.56
N ILE A 40 14.55 -1.89 12.91
CA ILE A 40 15.77 -2.37 12.25
C ILE A 40 16.22 -1.36 11.18
N ALA A 41 15.30 -0.91 10.32
CA ALA A 41 15.60 0.08 9.30
C ALA A 41 16.14 1.38 9.90
N LYS A 42 15.47 1.91 10.94
CA LYS A 42 15.90 3.11 11.65
C LYS A 42 17.30 2.97 12.24
N TYR A 43 17.62 1.81 12.81
CA TYR A 43 18.94 1.56 13.38
C TYR A 43 20.02 1.53 12.30
N VAL A 44 19.75 0.88 11.17
CA VAL A 44 20.70 0.79 10.04
C VAL A 44 20.94 2.16 9.42
N ILE A 45 19.89 2.96 9.20
CA ILE A 45 20.00 4.31 8.62
C ILE A 45 20.81 5.25 9.54
N ASN A 46 20.56 5.22 10.86
CA ASN A 46 21.31 6.07 11.79
C ASN A 46 22.78 5.66 11.95
N LYS A 47 23.10 4.38 11.68
CA LYS A 47 24.47 3.84 11.80
C LYS A 47 25.24 3.87 10.48
N ALA A 48 24.56 4.01 9.35
CA ALA A 48 25.19 4.12 8.04
C ALA A 48 25.87 5.50 7.90
N ILE A 49 27.21 5.47 7.84
CA ILE A 49 28.07 6.66 7.71
C ILE A 49 28.04 7.26 6.28
N ILE A 50 27.41 6.59 5.31
CA ILE A 50 27.40 6.98 3.89
C ILE A 50 26.24 7.94 3.63
N LYS A 51 26.52 9.25 3.69
CA LYS A 51 25.59 10.35 3.39
C LYS A 51 25.38 10.54 1.89
N THR A 52 24.83 9.55 1.19
CA THR A 52 24.37 9.71 -0.19
C THR A 52 22.86 9.50 -0.27
N PRO A 53 22.07 10.50 -0.70
CA PRO A 53 20.61 10.46 -0.64
C PRO A 53 20.00 9.30 -1.45
N ASP A 54 20.66 8.86 -2.53
CA ASP A 54 20.18 7.76 -3.38
C ASP A 54 20.23 6.38 -2.70
N PHE A 55 21.18 6.19 -1.78
CA PHE A 55 21.32 4.93 -1.05
C PHE A 55 20.15 4.72 -0.08
N ASP A 56 19.67 5.80 0.55
CA ASP A 56 18.54 5.75 1.47
C ASP A 56 17.25 5.32 0.76
N ILE A 57 17.01 5.80 -0.48
CA ILE A 57 15.84 5.43 -1.29
C ILE A 57 15.82 3.92 -1.54
N VAL A 58 16.91 3.37 -2.06
CA VAL A 58 17.00 1.94 -2.42
C VAL A 58 16.93 1.06 -1.17
N PHE A 59 17.58 1.48 -0.07
CA PHE A 59 17.53 0.76 1.20
C PHE A 59 16.11 0.67 1.76
N ILE A 60 15.34 1.77 1.71
CA ILE A 60 13.95 1.81 2.17
C ILE A 60 13.06 0.90 1.32
N ILE A 61 13.23 0.87 0.00
CA ILE A 61 12.47 -0.05 -0.86
C ILE A 61 12.80 -1.50 -0.52
N ALA A 62 14.07 -1.82 -0.32
CA ALA A 62 14.51 -3.17 0.04
C ALA A 62 13.91 -3.63 1.37
N ILE A 63 13.93 -2.79 2.41
CA ILE A 63 13.37 -3.18 3.72
C ILE A 63 11.85 -3.30 3.68
N VAL A 64 11.16 -2.47 2.89
CA VAL A 64 9.71 -2.54 2.70
C VAL A 64 9.31 -3.84 2.00
N LEU A 65 10.01 -4.24 0.93
CA LEU A 65 9.77 -5.51 0.24
C LEU A 65 10.09 -6.71 1.14
N LEU A 66 11.15 -6.62 1.94
CA LEU A 66 11.53 -7.66 2.89
C LEU A 66 10.47 -7.80 4.01
N ALA A 67 9.94 -6.69 4.52
CA ALA A 67 8.87 -6.69 5.52
C ALA A 67 7.57 -7.31 4.97
N TYR A 68 7.25 -7.05 3.70
CA TYR A 68 6.12 -7.70 3.02
C TYR A 68 6.32 -9.22 2.94
N ALA A 69 7.45 -9.65 2.38
CA ALA A 69 7.74 -11.05 2.13
C ALA A 69 7.81 -11.86 3.44
N ALA A 70 8.54 -11.36 4.44
CA ALA A 70 8.67 -12.00 5.74
C ALA A 70 7.29 -12.17 6.40
N THR A 71 6.50 -11.11 6.48
CA THR A 71 5.16 -11.16 7.11
C THR A 71 4.22 -12.09 6.35
N SER A 72 4.27 -12.07 5.02
CA SER A 72 3.43 -12.94 4.19
C SER A 72 3.79 -14.43 4.32
N MET A 73 5.06 -14.77 4.51
CA MET A 73 5.51 -16.16 4.75
C MET A 73 5.07 -16.70 6.11
N LEU A 74 5.00 -15.82 7.11
CA LEU A 74 4.57 -16.13 8.48
C LEU A 74 3.04 -16.18 8.64
N GLY A 75 2.29 -16.04 7.54
CA GLY A 75 0.83 -16.08 7.55
C GLY A 75 0.16 -14.80 8.04
N GLY A 76 0.91 -13.71 8.20
CA GLY A 76 0.39 -12.39 8.54
C GLY A 76 -0.03 -11.57 7.32
N ASN A 77 -0.64 -10.41 7.55
CA ASN A 77 -0.97 -9.50 6.45
C ASN A 77 0.26 -8.67 6.04
N GLY A 78 0.89 -9.05 4.93
CA GLY A 78 2.06 -8.33 4.38
C GLY A 78 1.77 -6.87 4.04
N TYR A 79 0.56 -6.54 3.54
CA TYR A 79 0.18 -5.16 3.24
C TYR A 79 0.11 -4.31 4.51
N LEU A 80 -0.45 -4.86 5.59
CA LEU A 80 -0.51 -4.17 6.88
C LEU A 80 0.89 -3.94 7.44
N SER A 81 1.79 -4.93 7.37
CA SER A 81 3.17 -4.77 7.83
C SER A 81 3.90 -3.66 7.08
N VAL A 82 3.80 -3.62 5.76
CA VAL A 82 4.39 -2.55 4.94
C VAL A 82 3.83 -1.19 5.33
N TYR A 83 2.52 -1.10 5.52
CA TYR A 83 1.85 0.15 5.89
C TYR A 83 2.40 0.71 7.23
N ILE A 84 2.46 -0.13 8.27
CA ILE A 84 3.02 0.24 9.58
C ILE A 84 4.49 0.62 9.46
N THR A 85 5.26 -0.15 8.68
CA THR A 85 6.69 0.14 8.44
C THR A 85 6.86 1.53 7.83
N CYS A 86 6.10 1.86 6.79
CA CYS A 86 6.19 3.15 6.10
C CYS A 86 5.79 4.32 7.01
N ILE A 87 4.75 4.19 7.83
CA ILE A 87 4.36 5.25 8.80
C ILE A 87 5.49 5.54 9.79
N ILE A 88 6.13 4.51 10.33
CA ILE A 88 7.21 4.69 11.32
C ILE A 88 8.46 5.28 10.66
N LEU A 89 8.80 4.82 9.45
CA LEU A 89 9.95 5.33 8.69
C LEU A 89 9.77 6.78 8.26
N ARG A 90 8.55 7.17 7.86
CA ARG A 90 8.19 8.56 7.55
C ARG A 90 8.46 9.50 8.72
N ASN A 91 8.12 9.08 9.94
CA ASN A 91 8.32 9.88 11.15
C ASN A 91 9.80 9.93 11.62
N THR A 92 10.72 9.24 10.94
CA THR A 92 12.14 9.20 11.32
C THR A 92 12.92 10.25 10.53
N ASP A 93 13.82 11.00 11.18
CA ASP A 93 14.71 11.98 10.53
C ASP A 93 15.79 11.34 9.67
N ILE A 94 15.43 11.03 8.42
CA ILE A 94 16.33 10.54 7.37
C ILE A 94 17.00 11.74 6.67
N LEU A 95 18.32 11.68 6.46
CA LEU A 95 19.11 12.69 5.75
C LEU A 95 18.91 12.60 4.21
N GLY A 96 17.66 12.71 3.75
CA GLY A 96 17.29 12.55 2.33
C GLY A 96 15.80 12.72 2.00
N LYS A 97 14.96 13.11 2.99
CA LYS A 97 13.49 13.16 2.87
C LYS A 97 12.97 13.96 1.67
N LYS A 98 13.68 15.01 1.26
CA LYS A 98 13.22 15.93 0.21
C LYS A 98 13.21 15.30 -1.19
N GLU A 99 14.12 14.36 -1.45
CA GLU A 99 14.20 13.63 -2.72
C GLU A 99 13.38 12.32 -2.69
N LEU A 100 13.22 11.73 -1.50
CA LEU A 100 12.47 10.48 -1.29
C LEU A 100 10.96 10.64 -1.54
N VAL A 101 10.36 11.73 -1.06
CA VAL A 101 8.90 11.95 -1.15
C VAL A 101 8.44 12.13 -2.61
N PRO A 102 9.06 12.99 -3.44
CA PRO A 102 8.68 13.14 -4.86
C PRO A 102 8.91 11.86 -5.67
N PHE A 103 9.93 11.08 -5.35
CA PHE A 103 10.19 9.80 -6.01
C PHE A 103 9.04 8.79 -5.77
N PHE A 104 8.61 8.63 -4.52
CA PHE A 104 7.46 7.78 -4.20
C PHE A 104 6.13 8.33 -4.72
N ASP A 105 5.96 9.65 -4.77
CA ASP A 105 4.79 10.28 -5.38
C ASP A 105 4.73 10.00 -6.89
N GLY A 106 5.88 10.09 -7.57
CA GLY A 106 6.02 9.67 -8.97
C GLY A 106 5.67 8.19 -9.18
N ILE A 107 6.18 7.28 -8.34
CA ILE A 107 5.80 5.85 -8.40
C ILE A 107 4.30 5.68 -8.16
N THR A 108 3.73 6.35 -7.17
CA THR A 108 2.30 6.25 -6.84
C THR A 108 1.43 6.74 -8.00
N GLY A 109 1.82 7.86 -8.64
CA GLY A 109 1.17 8.35 -9.85
C GLY A 109 1.26 7.37 -11.02
N LEU A 110 2.40 6.70 -11.21
CA LEU A 110 2.54 5.63 -12.21
C LEU A 110 1.64 4.44 -11.89
N MET A 111 1.57 3.99 -10.64
CA MET A 111 0.66 2.92 -10.21
C MET A 111 -0.79 3.30 -10.44
N GLN A 112 -1.15 4.56 -10.23
CA GLN A 112 -2.48 5.09 -10.49
C GLN A 112 -2.83 4.98 -11.99
N ILE A 113 -1.93 5.41 -12.88
CA ILE A 113 -2.13 5.27 -14.33
C ILE A 113 -2.28 3.80 -14.73
N VAL A 114 -1.42 2.91 -14.19
CA VAL A 114 -1.47 1.47 -14.48
C VAL A 114 -2.78 0.82 -14.01
N ILE A 115 -3.33 1.24 -12.88
CA ILE A 115 -4.62 0.74 -12.39
C ILE A 115 -5.78 1.25 -13.24
N PHE A 116 -5.78 2.53 -13.65
CA PHE A 116 -6.89 3.11 -14.39
C PHE A 116 -6.87 2.81 -15.90
N PHE A 117 -5.69 2.62 -16.49
CA PHE A 117 -5.55 2.37 -17.93
C PHE A 117 -6.33 1.13 -18.43
N PRO A 118 -6.31 -0.02 -17.73
CA PRO A 118 -7.14 -1.19 -18.07
C PRO A 118 -8.63 -1.01 -17.78
N PHE A 119 -9.05 -0.02 -16.99
CA PHE A 119 -10.47 0.28 -16.72
C PHE A 119 -11.03 1.35 -17.67
N GLY A 120 -10.17 2.23 -18.21
CA GLY A 120 -10.55 3.25 -19.19
C GLY A 120 -10.78 2.71 -20.60
N THR A 121 -9.99 1.74 -21.05
CA THR A 121 -10.17 1.07 -22.35
C THR A 121 -11.49 0.28 -22.49
N PRO A 122 -11.93 -0.54 -21.52
CA PRO A 122 -13.24 -1.21 -21.62
C PRO A 122 -14.41 -0.23 -21.52
N CYS A 123 -14.26 0.93 -20.85
CA CYS A 123 -15.29 1.96 -20.83
C CYS A 123 -15.46 2.66 -22.19
N ILE A 124 -14.36 2.87 -22.94
CA ILE A 124 -14.41 3.40 -24.32
C ILE A 124 -15.05 2.38 -25.30
N SER A 125 -14.82 1.09 -25.12
CA SER A 125 -15.47 0.04 -25.93
C SER A 125 -16.96 -0.17 -25.58
N PHE A 126 -17.37 0.04 -24.32
CA PHE A 126 -18.78 0.01 -23.92
C PHE A 126 -19.58 1.19 -24.47
N LYS A 127 -18.92 2.32 -24.76
CA LYS A 127 -19.54 3.50 -25.39
C LYS A 127 -19.89 3.30 -26.87
N ALA A 128 -19.45 2.21 -27.51
CA ALA A 128 -19.96 1.81 -28.82
C ALA A 128 -21.34 1.12 -28.77
N SER A 129 -21.92 0.90 -27.58
CA SER A 129 -23.18 0.17 -27.42
C SER A 129 -24.22 0.80 -26.46
N SER A 130 -23.96 1.94 -25.79
CA SER A 130 -25.02 2.62 -25.02
C SER A 130 -24.79 4.11 -24.74
N ASP A 131 -25.91 4.78 -24.55
CA ASP A 131 -26.31 6.20 -24.61
C ASP A 131 -25.41 7.28 -23.96
N SER A 132 -25.66 8.54 -24.35
CA SER A 132 -24.80 9.73 -24.16
C SER A 132 -24.91 10.44 -22.81
N SER A 133 -25.64 9.90 -21.83
CA SER A 133 -25.94 10.58 -20.56
C SER A 133 -24.94 10.30 -19.42
N ASP A 134 -24.18 9.20 -19.50
CA ASP A 134 -23.27 8.75 -18.41
C ASP A 134 -21.87 9.41 -18.43
N CYS A 135 -21.54 10.17 -19.49
CA CYS A 135 -20.20 10.78 -19.63
C CYS A 135 -20.00 12.03 -18.76
N LEU A 136 -21.06 12.74 -18.41
CA LEU A 136 -20.98 13.93 -17.53
C LEU A 136 -20.69 13.54 -16.07
N ASN A 137 -21.10 12.35 -15.63
CA ASN A 137 -20.81 11.86 -14.28
C ASN A 137 -19.37 11.36 -14.14
N PHE A 138 -18.78 10.81 -15.20
CA PHE A 138 -17.42 10.28 -15.18
C PHE A 138 -16.36 11.40 -15.06
N GLY A 139 -16.60 12.55 -15.70
CA GLY A 139 -15.75 13.74 -15.52
C GLY A 139 -15.76 14.27 -14.07
N GLY A 140 -16.92 14.21 -13.41
CA GLY A 140 -17.06 14.50 -11.98
C GLY A 140 -16.32 13.49 -11.10
N LEU A 141 -16.41 12.20 -11.43
CA LEU A 141 -15.67 11.15 -10.72
C LEU A 141 -14.16 11.34 -10.84
N TYR A 142 -13.64 11.67 -12.04
CA TYR A 142 -12.22 11.97 -12.23
C TYR A 142 -11.76 13.17 -11.41
N HIS A 143 -12.55 14.24 -11.34
CA HIS A 143 -12.20 15.43 -10.55
C HIS A 143 -12.25 15.17 -9.04
N THR A 144 -13.24 14.42 -8.55
CA THR A 144 -13.35 14.01 -7.14
C THR A 144 -12.27 13.00 -6.75
N TYR A 145 -11.90 12.07 -7.63
CA TYR A 145 -10.83 11.09 -7.35
C TYR A 145 -9.45 11.76 -7.36
N CYS A 146 -9.21 12.73 -8.24
CA CYS A 146 -8.00 13.56 -8.19
C CYS A 146 -7.88 14.25 -6.82
N GLN A 147 -8.93 14.93 -6.35
CA GLN A 147 -8.88 15.59 -5.04
C GLN A 147 -8.75 14.62 -3.85
N THR A 148 -9.34 13.43 -3.92
CA THR A 148 -9.31 12.47 -2.81
C THR A 148 -7.99 11.71 -2.75
N VAL A 149 -7.43 11.29 -3.90
CA VAL A 149 -6.14 10.58 -3.92
C VAL A 149 -4.99 11.52 -3.54
N TYR A 150 -4.95 12.74 -4.10
CA TYR A 150 -3.94 13.75 -3.72
C TYR A 150 -4.17 14.30 -2.31
N GLY A 151 -5.41 14.35 -1.81
CA GLY A 151 -5.73 14.76 -0.45
C GLY A 151 -5.37 13.71 0.61
N VAL A 152 -5.53 12.43 0.30
CA VAL A 152 -5.18 11.31 1.20
C VAL A 152 -3.66 11.07 1.22
N THR A 153 -2.95 11.25 0.10
CA THR A 153 -1.48 11.24 0.12
C THR A 153 -0.91 12.42 0.90
N ALA A 154 -1.53 13.60 0.88
CA ALA A 154 -1.10 14.73 1.71
C ALA A 154 -1.28 14.49 3.23
N ALA A 155 -2.30 13.74 3.65
CA ALA A 155 -2.49 13.36 5.06
C ALA A 155 -1.56 12.22 5.50
N ALA A 156 -1.13 11.41 4.54
CA ALA A 156 -0.24 10.29 4.76
C ALA A 156 1.22 10.61 4.40
N VAL A 157 1.59 11.87 4.10
CA VAL A 157 2.96 12.31 3.76
C VAL A 157 3.65 13.10 4.86
#